data_AF-A0A482V0Z3-F1
#
_entry.id   AF-A0A482V0Z3-F1
#
_cell.length_a   1.000
_cell.length_b   1.000
_cell.length_c   1.000
_cell.angle_alpha   90.00
_cell.angle_beta   90.00
_cell.angle_gamma   90.00
#
_symmetry.space_group_name_H-M   'P 1'
#
loop_
_entity.id
_entity.type
_entity.pdbx_description
1 polymer ?
#
loop_
_entity_poly.entity_id
_entity_poly.type
_entity_poly.pdbx_seq_one_letter_code
_entity_poly.pdbx_strand_id
1 'polypeptide(L)'
;MTAVEIDQRAVAFLHDKIPQLNVIHQDILQFSYASHIESLKLPANNTVSIIANLPYGIVSQVLFGLADTHTHIDVAVVTMQWEVGDRVCAHPNTKTYGIPSVIFQLYADCRIVFKIPPTVFYPVPKVDSALVRIDFTKPHKDLKTVYPEQLRK
;
A
#
# COMPACT_ATOMS: atom_id res chain seq x y z
N MET A 1 0.64 6.29 16.19
CA MET A 1 0.62 5.22 15.16
C MET A 1 -0.75 4.57 15.21
N THR A 2 -1.33 4.26 14.06
CA THR A 2 -2.60 3.53 13.96
C THR A 2 -2.36 2.21 13.25
N ALA A 3 -2.98 1.14 13.74
CA ALA A 3 -3.08 -0.15 13.05
C ALA A 3 -4.55 -0.42 12.71
N VAL A 4 -4.81 -1.02 11.55
CA VAL A 4 -6.12 -1.50 11.14
C VAL A 4 -6.01 -3.03 11.01
N GLU A 5 -6.83 -3.76 11.73
CA GLU A 5 -6.78 -5.23 11.79
C GLU A 5 -8.21 -5.79 11.81
N ILE A 6 -8.43 -6.89 11.10
CA ILE A 6 -9.75 -7.54 10.98
C ILE A 6 -9.90 -8.71 11.97
N ASP A 7 -8.81 -9.36 12.37
CA ASP A 7 -8.82 -10.46 13.34
C ASP A 7 -8.90 -9.93 14.78
N GLN A 8 -10.05 -10.14 15.41
CA GLN A 8 -10.32 -9.74 16.79
C GLN A 8 -9.27 -10.27 17.79
N ARG A 9 -8.71 -11.46 17.55
CA ARG A 9 -7.69 -12.05 18.42
C ARG A 9 -6.38 -11.26 18.35
N ALA A 10 -6.00 -10.83 17.15
CA ALA A 10 -4.83 -9.99 16.94
C ALA A 10 -5.04 -8.59 17.53
N VAL A 11 -6.25 -8.02 17.41
CA VAL A 11 -6.61 -6.75 18.06
C VAL A 11 -6.42 -6.83 19.57
N ALA A 12 -6.99 -7.86 20.22
CA ALA A 12 -6.85 -8.05 21.66
C ALA A 12 -5.37 -8.22 22.08
N PHE A 13 -4.60 -8.99 21.30
CA PHE A 13 -3.17 -9.16 21.52
C PHE A 13 -2.38 -7.85 21.39
N LEU A 14 -2.68 -7.03 20.38
CA LEU A 14 -2.00 -5.75 20.15
C LEU A 14 -2.32 -4.74 21.26
N HIS A 15 -3.55 -4.70 21.76
CA HIS A 15 -3.91 -3.85 22.89
C HIS A 15 -3.17 -4.24 24.18
N ASP A 16 -3.00 -5.54 24.44
CA ASP A 16 -2.23 -6.02 25.60
C ASP A 16 -0.72 -5.72 25.46
N LYS A 17 -0.14 -5.98 24.29
CA LYS A 17 1.31 -5.87 24.06
C LYS A 17 1.80 -4.46 23.75
N ILE A 18 0.96 -3.64 23.14
CA ILE A 18 1.32 -2.28 22.71
C ILE A 18 0.18 -1.32 23.09
N PRO A 19 -0.02 -1.02 24.39
CA PRO A 19 -1.17 -0.25 24.88
C PRO A 19 -1.31 1.16 24.28
N GLN A 20 -0.20 1.75 23.80
CA GLN A 20 -0.15 3.05 23.16
C GLN A 20 -0.52 3.02 21.65
N LEU A 21 -0.66 1.84 21.06
CA LEU A 21 -1.06 1.68 19.66
C LEU A 21 -2.58 1.88 19.56
N ASN A 22 -2.98 2.82 18.69
CA ASN A 22 -4.39 2.94 18.31
C ASN A 22 -4.74 1.81 17.33
N VAL A 23 -5.42 0.76 17.81
CA VAL A 23 -5.84 -0.37 16.97
C VAL A 23 -7.31 -0.22 16.61
N ILE A 24 -7.59 -0.19 15.30
CA ILE A 24 -8.94 -0.11 14.74
C ILE A 24 -9.31 -1.51 14.27
N HIS A 25 -10.35 -2.10 14.88
CA HIS A 25 -10.89 -3.39 14.45
C HIS A 25 -11.83 -3.19 13.25
N GLN A 26 -11.28 -3.28 12.04
CA GLN A 26 -12.04 -3.07 10.80
C GLN A 26 -11.39 -3.78 9.61
N ASP A 27 -12.22 -4.17 8.64
CA ASP A 27 -11.75 -4.59 7.32
C ASP A 27 -11.15 -3.40 6.56
N ILE A 28 -9.88 -3.51 6.18
CA ILE A 28 -9.15 -2.48 5.44
C ILE A 28 -9.81 -2.15 4.08
N LEU A 29 -10.54 -3.09 3.48
CA LEU A 29 -11.26 -2.86 2.22
C LEU A 29 -12.49 -1.96 2.38
N GLN A 30 -12.97 -1.81 3.61
CA GLN A 30 -14.11 -0.94 3.98
C GLN A 30 -13.63 0.31 4.73
N PHE A 31 -12.33 0.46 4.91
CA PHE A 31 -11.73 1.54 5.67
C PHE A 31 -11.52 2.78 4.79
N SER A 32 -12.01 3.93 5.25
CA SER A 32 -11.76 5.21 4.58
C SER A 32 -10.43 5.79 5.04
N TYR A 33 -9.38 5.63 4.22
CA TYR A 33 -8.07 6.20 4.48
C TYR A 33 -8.13 7.72 4.66
N ALA A 34 -8.73 8.43 3.70
CA ALA A 34 -8.78 9.89 3.70
C ALA A 34 -9.51 10.42 4.94
N SER A 35 -10.70 9.89 5.25
CA SER A 35 -11.49 10.33 6.40
C SER A 35 -10.75 10.09 7.73
N HIS A 36 -10.06 8.94 7.85
CA HIS A 36 -9.26 8.67 9.04
C HIS A 36 -8.08 9.64 9.17
N ILE A 37 -7.31 9.84 8.09
CA ILE A 37 -6.14 10.74 8.10
C ILE A 37 -6.58 12.19 8.42
N GLU A 38 -7.68 12.65 7.84
CA GLU A 38 -8.25 13.98 8.14
C GLU A 38 -8.68 14.11 9.61
N SER A 39 -9.22 13.04 10.21
CA SER A 39 -9.60 13.02 11.62
C SER A 39 -8.42 13.20 12.58
N LEU A 40 -7.20 12.88 12.13
CA LEU A 40 -5.97 13.06 12.92
C LEU A 40 -5.60 14.55 13.09
N LYS A 41 -6.23 15.47 12.34
CA LYS A 41 -5.99 16.92 12.40
C LYS A 41 -4.49 17.27 12.32
N LEU A 42 -3.79 16.60 11.42
CA LEU A 42 -2.38 16.88 11.18
C LEU A 42 -2.19 18.33 10.70
N PRO A 43 -1.04 18.97 10.98
CA PRO A 43 -0.71 20.28 10.43
C PRO A 43 -0.88 20.32 8.90
N ALA A 44 -1.15 21.50 8.35
CA ALA A 44 -1.24 21.67 6.90
C ALA A 44 0.05 21.15 6.22
N ASN A 45 -0.11 20.39 5.14
CA ASN A 45 0.96 19.68 4.39
C ASN A 45 1.61 18.48 5.10
N ASN A 46 1.10 18.04 6.26
CA ASN A 46 1.51 16.77 6.82
C ASN A 46 0.65 15.63 6.24
N THR A 47 1.32 14.67 5.63
CA THR A 47 0.78 13.41 5.14
C THR A 47 1.22 12.27 6.06
N VAL A 48 0.74 11.06 5.78
CA VAL A 48 1.13 9.86 6.52
C VAL A 48 2.07 8.98 5.71
N SER A 49 2.82 8.14 6.41
CA SER A 49 3.47 6.97 5.82
C SER A 49 2.69 5.72 6.17
N ILE A 50 2.58 4.80 5.20
CA ILE A 50 1.89 3.53 5.37
C ILE A 50 2.90 2.40 5.30
N ILE A 51 2.83 1.50 6.26
CA ILE A 51 3.58 0.24 6.27
C ILE A 51 2.60 -0.90 6.43
N ALA A 52 2.72 -1.93 5.59
CA ALA A 52 1.83 -3.08 5.69
C ALA A 52 2.45 -4.37 5.17
N ASN A 53 2.18 -5.46 5.88
CA ASN A 53 2.36 -6.80 5.33
C ASN A 53 1.01 -7.27 4.79
N LEU A 54 0.80 -7.22 3.48
CA LEU A 54 -0.53 -7.41 2.89
C LEU A 54 -0.86 -8.89 2.62
N PRO A 55 -2.09 -9.34 2.91
CA PRO A 55 -2.55 -10.63 2.44
C PRO A 55 -2.73 -10.62 0.92
N TYR A 56 -2.21 -11.64 0.24
CA TYR A 56 -2.12 -11.66 -1.23
C TYR A 56 -3.46 -11.51 -1.95
N GLY A 57 -4.56 -11.97 -1.36
CA GLY A 57 -5.89 -11.93 -1.98
C GLY A 57 -6.47 -10.52 -2.16
N ILE A 58 -5.95 -9.51 -1.44
CA ILE A 58 -6.52 -8.15 -1.43
C ILE A 58 -5.54 -7.07 -1.90
N VAL A 59 -4.31 -7.46 -2.28
CA VAL A 59 -3.22 -6.53 -2.60
C VAL A 59 -3.65 -5.50 -3.65
N SER A 60 -4.25 -5.93 -4.75
CA SER A 60 -4.66 -5.01 -5.82
C SER A 60 -5.65 -3.95 -5.32
N GLN A 61 -6.64 -4.34 -4.53
CA GLN A 61 -7.63 -3.41 -3.97
C GLN A 61 -7.00 -2.42 -3.01
N VAL A 62 -6.09 -2.90 -2.14
CA VAL A 62 -5.35 -2.03 -1.22
C VAL A 62 -4.48 -1.06 -2.00
N LEU A 63 -3.69 -1.52 -2.97
CA LEU A 63 -2.83 -0.66 -3.78
C LEU A 63 -3.62 0.45 -4.48
N PHE A 64 -4.78 0.10 -5.05
CA PHE A 64 -5.65 1.07 -5.69
C PHE A 64 -6.26 2.07 -4.69
N GLY A 65 -6.66 1.62 -3.50
CA GLY A 65 -7.09 2.53 -2.43
C GLY A 65 -5.99 3.49 -1.95
N LEU A 66 -4.73 3.02 -1.91
CA LEU A 66 -3.57 3.87 -1.63
C LEU A 66 -3.37 4.92 -2.73
N ALA A 67 -3.48 4.53 -4.00
CA ALA A 67 -3.38 5.46 -5.13
C ALA A 67 -4.51 6.49 -5.12
N ASP A 68 -5.74 6.10 -4.81
CA ASP A 68 -6.88 7.05 -4.70
C ASP A 68 -6.66 8.06 -3.57
N THR A 69 -5.95 7.65 -2.52
CA THR A 69 -5.65 8.49 -1.34
C THR A 69 -4.24 9.11 -1.39
N HIS A 70 -3.59 9.13 -2.57
CA HIS A 70 -2.19 9.55 -2.71
C HIS A 70 -1.92 10.97 -2.19
N THR A 71 -2.91 11.88 -2.23
CA THR A 71 -2.76 13.25 -1.72
C THR A 71 -2.54 13.34 -0.21
N HIS A 72 -2.88 12.28 0.53
CA HIS A 72 -2.75 12.22 2.00
C HIS A 72 -1.56 11.35 2.45
N ILE A 73 -0.83 10.73 1.51
CA ILE A 73 0.21 9.73 1.79
C ILE A 73 1.52 10.18 1.13
N ASP A 74 2.62 10.24 1.86
CA ASP A 74 3.95 10.45 1.24
C ASP A 74 4.47 9.15 0.65
N VAL A 75 4.52 8.11 1.48
CA VAL A 75 5.16 6.84 1.14
C VAL A 75 4.32 5.68 1.66
N ALA A 76 4.12 4.68 0.81
CA ALA A 76 3.68 3.36 1.21
C ALA A 76 4.80 2.35 1.02
N VAL A 77 5.10 1.56 2.06
CA VAL A 77 6.02 0.43 2.01
C VAL A 77 5.23 -0.84 2.32
N VAL A 78 4.94 -1.62 1.29
CA VAL A 78 4.00 -2.74 1.39
C VAL A 78 4.59 -4.00 0.79
N THR A 79 4.27 -5.14 1.41
CA THR A 79 4.60 -6.45 0.84
C THR A 79 3.53 -6.89 -0.15
N MET A 80 3.97 -7.64 -1.16
CA MET A 80 3.08 -8.31 -2.11
C MET A 80 3.79 -9.51 -2.72
N GLN A 81 3.08 -10.33 -3.50
CA GLN A 81 3.72 -11.39 -4.29
C GLN A 81 4.75 -10.78 -5.25
N TRP A 82 5.85 -11.51 -5.48
CA TRP A 82 6.93 -11.05 -6.36
C TRP A 82 6.43 -10.60 -7.74
N GLU A 83 5.56 -11.38 -8.38
CA GLU A 83 5.00 -11.04 -9.71
C GLU A 83 4.24 -9.70 -9.71
N VAL A 84 3.50 -9.40 -8.63
CA VAL A 84 2.74 -8.15 -8.52
C VAL A 84 3.71 -6.98 -8.34
N GLY A 85 4.70 -7.14 -7.45
CA GLY A 85 5.72 -6.10 -7.23
C GLY A 85 6.55 -5.81 -8.48
N ASP A 86 6.94 -6.87 -9.19
CA ASP A 86 7.67 -6.79 -10.46
C ASP A 86 6.84 -6.08 -11.54
N ARG A 87 5.53 -6.35 -11.63
CA ARG A 87 4.62 -5.65 -12.54
C ARG A 87 4.45 -4.18 -12.17
N VAL A 88 4.22 -3.84 -10.90
CA VAL A 88 4.06 -2.45 -10.46
C VAL A 88 5.32 -1.62 -10.74
N CYS A 89 6.51 -2.21 -10.56
CA CYS A 89 7.80 -1.54 -10.75
C CYS A 89 8.43 -1.78 -12.13
N ALA A 90 7.71 -2.41 -13.06
CA ALA A 90 8.25 -2.75 -14.37
C ALA A 90 8.60 -1.49 -15.18
N HIS A 91 9.72 -1.52 -15.90
CA HIS A 91 10.10 -0.43 -16.81
C HIS A 91 9.37 -0.59 -18.16
N PRO A 92 9.12 0.51 -18.90
CA PRO A 92 8.61 0.43 -20.27
C PRO A 92 9.44 -0.51 -21.15
N ASN A 93 8.81 -1.13 -22.14
CA ASN A 93 9.42 -2.11 -23.05
C ASN A 93 9.96 -3.39 -22.37
N THR A 94 9.41 -3.77 -21.20
CA THR A 94 9.67 -5.07 -20.57
C THR A 94 8.45 -5.97 -20.67
N LYS A 95 8.65 -7.29 -20.57
CA LYS A 95 7.57 -8.29 -20.64
C LYS A 95 6.54 -8.13 -19.52
N THR A 96 6.96 -7.62 -18.37
CA THR A 96 6.12 -7.46 -17.17
C THR A 96 5.42 -6.10 -17.12
N TYR A 97 5.79 -5.16 -18.00
CA TYR A 97 5.14 -3.85 -18.11
C TYR A 97 3.70 -3.99 -18.59
N GLY A 98 2.78 -3.32 -17.89
CA GLY A 98 1.37 -3.35 -18.24
C GLY A 98 0.58 -2.28 -17.51
N ILE A 99 -0.76 -2.45 -17.48
CA ILE A 99 -1.68 -1.47 -16.90
C ILE A 99 -1.29 -1.06 -15.47
N PRO A 100 -0.97 -1.97 -14.53
CA PRO A 100 -0.56 -1.55 -13.18
C PRO A 100 0.71 -0.71 -13.19
N SER A 101 1.70 -1.02 -14.04
CA SER A 101 2.93 -0.23 -14.18
C SER A 101 2.59 1.20 -14.57
N VAL A 102 1.76 1.39 -15.59
CA VAL A 102 1.35 2.72 -16.07
C VAL A 102 0.61 3.48 -14.98
N ILE A 103 -0.39 2.87 -14.36
CA ILE A 103 -1.23 3.54 -13.36
C ILE A 103 -0.38 3.97 -12.17
N PHE A 104 0.35 3.04 -11.52
CA PHE A 104 1.10 3.39 -10.31
C PHE A 104 2.24 4.36 -10.57
N GLN A 105 2.95 4.21 -11.70
CA GLN A 105 4.08 5.10 -12.04
C GLN A 105 3.63 6.49 -12.50
N LEU A 106 2.35 6.66 -12.85
CA LEU A 106 1.78 7.98 -13.12
C LEU A 106 1.66 8.80 -11.84
N TYR A 107 1.30 8.18 -10.71
CA TYR A 107 1.05 8.85 -9.43
C TYR A 107 2.22 8.76 -8.44
N ALA A 108 3.20 7.88 -8.66
CA ALA A 108 4.28 7.65 -7.70
C ALA A 108 5.58 7.09 -8.33
N ASP A 109 6.69 7.31 -7.65
CA ASP A 109 7.94 6.58 -7.88
C ASP A 109 7.87 5.22 -7.18
N CYS A 110 7.76 4.15 -7.97
CA CYS A 110 7.57 2.77 -7.50
C CYS A 110 8.85 1.96 -7.67
N ARG A 111 9.35 1.36 -6.58
CA ARG A 111 10.55 0.51 -6.62
C ARG A 111 10.47 -0.69 -5.70
N ILE A 112 11.02 -1.81 -6.17
CA ILE A 112 11.32 -2.96 -5.31
C ILE A 112 12.49 -2.57 -4.40
N VAL A 113 12.28 -2.67 -3.09
CA VAL A 113 13.35 -2.46 -2.09
C VAL A 113 14.20 -3.72 -2.00
N PHE A 114 13.56 -4.88 -1.79
CA PHE A 114 14.20 -6.19 -1.85
C PHE A 114 13.16 -7.31 -2.01
N LYS A 115 13.66 -8.49 -2.40
CA LYS A 115 12.91 -9.75 -2.47
C LYS A 115 12.89 -10.44 -1.11
N ILE A 116 11.74 -10.96 -0.69
CA ILE A 116 11.55 -11.66 0.58
C ILE A 116 11.36 -13.15 0.31
N PRO A 117 12.21 -14.03 0.85
CA PRO A 117 12.06 -15.48 0.66
C PRO A 117 10.84 -16.01 1.44
N PRO A 118 10.15 -17.05 0.94
CA PRO A 118 8.94 -17.59 1.59
C PRO A 118 9.21 -18.16 2.99
N THR A 119 10.45 -18.55 3.28
CA THR A 119 10.87 -19.20 4.53
C THR A 119 10.74 -18.31 5.78
N VAL A 120 10.52 -17.00 5.63
CA VAL A 120 10.32 -16.08 6.76
C VAL A 120 8.85 -15.95 7.19
N PHE A 121 7.93 -16.62 6.51
CA PHE A 121 6.49 -16.56 6.78
C PHE A 121 5.96 -17.87 7.38
N TYR A 122 4.85 -17.76 8.13
CA TYR A 122 4.09 -18.90 8.62
C TYR A 122 2.59 -18.70 8.39
N PRO A 123 1.89 -19.64 7.70
CA PRO A 123 2.47 -20.76 6.96
C PRO A 123 3.33 -20.29 5.78
N VAL A 124 4.26 -21.14 5.33
CA VAL A 124 5.18 -20.82 4.23
C VAL A 124 4.39 -20.69 2.91
N PRO A 125 4.45 -19.54 2.21
CA PRO A 125 3.80 -19.37 0.92
C PRO A 125 4.55 -20.10 -0.19
N LYS A 126 3.84 -20.36 -1.31
CA LYS A 126 4.41 -21.05 -2.49
C LYS A 126 5.27 -20.16 -3.39
N VAL A 127 5.25 -18.86 -3.14
CA VAL A 127 5.88 -17.84 -3.99
C VAL A 127 6.67 -16.87 -3.13
N ASP A 128 7.69 -16.27 -3.73
CA ASP A 128 8.42 -15.17 -3.12
C ASP A 128 7.54 -13.92 -2.97
N SER A 129 7.87 -13.08 -1.99
CA SER A 129 7.30 -11.75 -1.85
C SER A 129 8.28 -10.68 -2.31
N ALA A 130 7.77 -9.49 -2.62
CA ALA A 130 8.56 -8.27 -2.78
C ALA A 130 8.17 -7.29 -1.68
N LEU A 131 9.15 -6.58 -1.12
CA LEU A 131 8.90 -5.34 -0.41
C LEU A 131 8.96 -4.20 -1.42
N VAL A 132 7.86 -3.50 -1.62
CA VAL A 132 7.76 -2.41 -2.59
C VAL A 132 7.60 -1.09 -1.86
N ARG A 133 8.36 -0.08 -2.28
CA ARG A 133 8.18 1.31 -1.86
C ARG A 133 7.48 2.06 -2.99
N ILE A 134 6.39 2.74 -2.63
CA ILE A 134 5.59 3.61 -3.50
C ILE A 134 5.69 5.02 -2.91
N ASP A 135 6.25 5.94 -3.66
CA ASP A 135 6.53 7.32 -3.24
C ASP A 135 5.67 8.31 -4.01
N PHE A 136 4.55 8.70 -3.39
CA PHE A 136 3.54 9.56 -3.97
C PHE A 136 3.96 11.04 -4.02
N THR A 137 5.07 11.42 -3.37
CA THR A 137 5.62 12.77 -3.48
C THR A 137 6.32 13.01 -4.82
N LYS A 138 6.41 11.98 -5.68
CA LYS A 138 7.07 12.02 -6.99
C LYS A 138 6.14 11.53 -8.10
N PRO A 139 5.00 12.21 -8.34
CA PRO A 139 4.15 11.88 -9.48
C PRO A 139 4.88 12.16 -10.80
N HIS A 140 4.40 11.55 -11.88
CA HIS A 140 4.92 11.85 -13.21
C HIS A 140 4.70 13.33 -13.55
N LYS A 141 5.70 13.98 -14.16
CA LYS A 141 5.72 15.44 -14.40
C LYS A 141 4.54 15.93 -15.25
N ASP A 142 3.99 15.05 -16.08
CA ASP A 142 2.89 15.35 -17.00
C ASP A 142 1.50 15.02 -16.43
N LEU A 143 1.41 14.63 -15.15
CA LEU A 143 0.14 14.41 -14.48
C LEU A 143 -0.58 15.75 -14.30
N LYS A 144 -1.53 16.07 -15.19
CA LYS A 144 -2.28 17.34 -15.13
C LYS A 144 -3.77 17.21 -14.84
N THR A 145 -4.41 16.08 -15.18
CA THR A 145 -5.89 15.99 -15.15
C THR A 145 -6.49 14.59 -14.99
N VAL A 146 -5.69 13.53 -14.82
CA VAL A 146 -6.20 12.15 -14.76
C VAL A 146 -6.12 11.64 -13.33
N TYR A 147 -7.23 11.13 -12.79
CA TYR A 147 -7.27 10.53 -11.46
C TYR A 147 -7.27 8.99 -11.53
N PRO A 148 -6.69 8.27 -10.55
CA PRO A 148 -6.50 6.82 -10.65
C PRO A 148 -7.80 6.05 -10.86
N GLU A 149 -8.90 6.49 -10.27
CA GLU A 149 -10.23 5.91 -10.42
C GLU A 149 -10.78 5.99 -11.85
N GLN A 150 -10.31 6.94 -12.66
CA GLN A 150 -10.72 7.11 -14.06
C GLN A 150 -10.06 6.09 -14.99
N LEU A 151 -8.96 5.48 -14.56
CA LEU A 151 -8.16 4.53 -15.35
C LEU A 151 -8.61 3.07 -15.19
N ARG A 152 -9.67 2.82 -14.42
CA ARG A 152 -10.14 1.47 -14.02
C ARG A 152 -11.38 0.99 -14.77
N LYS A 153 -11.69 1.57 -15.95
CA LYS A 153 -12.82 1.13 -16.79
C LYS A 153 -12.51 -0.17 -17.53
#